data_AF-A0A1S8BEV0-F1
#
_entry.id   AF-A0A1S8BEV0-F1
#
_cell.length_a   1.000
_cell.length_b   1.000
_cell.length_c   1.000
_cell.angle_alpha   90.00
_cell.angle_beta   90.00
_cell.angle_gamma   90.00
#
_symmetry.space_group_name_H-M   'P 1'
#
loop_
_entity.id
_entity.type
_entity.pdbx_description
1 polymer ?
#
loop_
_entity_poly.entity_id
_entity_poly.type
_entity_poly.pdbx_seq_one_letter_code
_entity_poly.pdbx_strand_id
1 'polypeptide(L)'
;MFTIDREAMKRDEHSIFLLDIDPGQPEYSPPGQISLIELRQPIFGPPYTHPSASTGSHQRTVRSHFIGAKSPRDNPEHFIECVTDLMTHYQKHLTFGNTHGPIIINSPGWIIGTGLQILTTLIDRLSLTDVTYTTDEPSRSHDALRAAAAAVSPTPRFQAIPPQPSGTVPTRTAADFRDMQTLSYFHLAAPTQGSATQSWDASPLTTHKPYVLSYAAAATAAAKGKEDDGGAEETASSRDFLAVMPLGEALGPDTLAAVLNGAVVGIVALSPTTTTTTTTSSTTHLNTTTILRTPAENIPFLAPAPAVGAAGRHAAAHLEPPSPQTSHLVCLALVRGVDAARRALHVLVPPACAHLVAEEEQLAPERTLLVLGTGMDTPGWAYLEELHAAEARRRIRKGAGARGGSSSSVAASAAAAAVANDGGGGGGGGGGGGDEGEEEDDEMVAAADVDVDVDVDVDVAERPWVQKMEGGGGGDGEVTGAMGKKRRLRRFVN
;
A
#
# COMPACT_ATOMS: atom_id res chain seq x y z
N MET A 1 13.44 34.17 -2.94
CA MET A 1 12.11 33.79 -3.47
C MET A 1 12.35 33.20 -4.85
N PHE A 2 12.35 31.87 -4.98
CA PHE A 2 12.50 31.23 -6.29
C PHE A 2 11.15 31.33 -7.00
N THR A 3 11.03 32.27 -7.94
CA THR A 3 9.89 32.30 -8.87
C THR A 3 10.06 31.15 -9.85
N ILE A 4 9.32 30.06 -9.62
CA ILE A 4 9.20 28.96 -10.56
C ILE A 4 8.52 29.51 -11.82
N ASP A 5 9.23 29.52 -12.94
CA ASP A 5 8.68 29.89 -14.23
C ASP A 5 7.72 28.79 -14.70
N ARG A 6 6.42 29.02 -14.49
CA ARG A 6 5.33 28.12 -14.87
C ARG A 6 5.21 27.92 -16.38
N GLU A 7 5.77 28.82 -17.20
CA GLU A 7 5.79 28.68 -18.66
C GLU A 7 6.97 27.82 -19.13
N ALA A 8 8.12 27.87 -18.43
CA ALA A 8 9.24 26.94 -18.66
C ALA A 8 8.84 25.48 -18.40
N MET A 9 8.07 25.23 -17.33
CA MET A 9 7.53 23.89 -17.00
C MET A 9 6.55 23.32 -18.04
N LYS A 10 5.93 24.15 -18.88
CA LYS A 10 5.00 23.67 -19.92
C LYS A 10 5.72 23.13 -21.17
N ARG A 11 7.04 23.34 -21.28
CA ARG A 11 7.83 23.00 -22.47
C ARG A 11 8.81 21.85 -22.27
N ASP A 12 9.08 21.46 -21.04
CA ASP A 12 9.99 20.34 -20.78
C ASP A 12 9.25 19.00 -20.94
N GLU A 13 9.55 18.31 -22.02
CA GLU A 13 9.21 16.89 -22.23
C GLU A 13 10.06 15.95 -21.35
N HIS A 14 10.89 16.50 -20.47
CA HIS A 14 11.84 15.76 -19.66
C HIS A 14 11.16 15.06 -18.48
N SER A 15 11.25 13.74 -18.45
CA SER A 15 10.84 12.93 -17.32
C SER A 15 11.92 12.95 -16.23
N ILE A 16 11.50 12.86 -14.97
CA ILE A 16 12.36 12.56 -13.83
C ILE A 16 11.87 11.24 -13.24
N PHE A 17 12.78 10.33 -12.95
CA PHE A 17 12.43 9.07 -12.31
C PHE A 17 12.66 9.18 -10.80
N LEU A 18 11.65 8.86 -10.01
CA LEU A 18 11.75 8.70 -8.57
C LEU A 18 11.74 7.21 -8.26
N LEU A 19 12.85 6.69 -7.74
CA LEU A 19 12.92 5.36 -7.16
C LEU A 19 12.80 5.52 -5.65
N ASP A 20 11.59 5.33 -5.14
CA ASP A 20 11.33 5.36 -3.72
C ASP A 20 11.49 3.95 -3.13
N ILE A 21 12.45 3.83 -2.21
CA ILE A 21 12.77 2.58 -1.53
C ILE A 21 12.44 2.66 -0.02
N ASP A 22 11.72 3.67 0.46
CA ASP A 22 11.23 3.74 1.83
C ASP A 22 9.80 3.17 1.94
N PRO A 23 9.63 1.94 2.44
CA PRO A 23 8.29 1.36 2.60
C PRO A 23 7.52 1.95 3.80
N GLY A 24 8.18 2.68 4.70
CA GLY A 24 7.57 3.29 5.88
C GLY A 24 6.93 4.63 5.58
N GLN A 25 7.61 5.52 4.85
CA GLN A 25 7.08 6.84 4.49
C GLN A 25 7.27 7.11 2.99
N PRO A 26 6.58 6.33 2.12
CA PRO A 26 6.77 6.44 0.69
C PRO A 26 6.15 7.72 0.11
N GLU A 27 6.59 8.06 -1.08
CA GLU A 27 6.14 9.11 -1.97
C GLU A 27 5.53 8.46 -3.23
N TYR A 28 4.37 8.96 -3.70
CA TYR A 28 3.60 8.37 -4.82
C TYR A 28 3.19 6.89 -4.70
N SER A 29 3.22 6.32 -3.50
CA SER A 29 2.71 4.98 -3.22
C SER A 29 2.13 4.87 -1.81
N PRO A 30 1.23 3.90 -1.53
CA PRO A 30 0.80 3.64 -0.17
C PRO A 30 1.93 2.98 0.66
N PRO A 31 1.91 3.11 2.00
CA PRO A 31 2.85 2.43 2.89
C PRO A 31 2.96 0.93 2.62
N GLY A 32 4.14 0.36 2.86
CA GLY A 32 4.45 -1.06 2.64
C GLY A 32 4.91 -1.41 1.23
N GLN A 33 5.06 -0.41 0.35
CA GLN A 33 5.46 -0.56 -1.05
C GLN A 33 6.78 0.16 -1.30
N ILE A 34 7.57 -0.34 -2.26
CA ILE A 34 8.62 0.43 -2.93
C ILE A 34 8.33 0.51 -4.43
N SER A 35 8.75 1.58 -5.09
CA SER A 35 8.35 1.84 -6.48
C SER A 35 9.28 2.73 -7.28
N LEU A 36 9.29 2.47 -8.59
CA LEU A 36 9.83 3.35 -9.61
C LEU A 36 8.69 4.14 -10.25
N ILE A 37 8.75 5.46 -10.15
CA ILE A 37 7.75 6.40 -10.67
C ILE A 37 8.39 7.31 -11.71
N GLU A 38 7.72 7.52 -12.83
CA GLU A 38 8.04 8.56 -13.81
C GLU A 38 7.23 9.82 -13.47
N LEU A 39 7.90 10.97 -13.35
CA LEU A 39 7.32 12.28 -13.03
C LEU A 39 7.62 13.27 -14.15
N ARG A 40 6.65 14.14 -14.47
CA ARG A 40 6.78 15.24 -15.44
C ARG A 40 6.40 16.60 -14.85
N GLN A 41 6.16 16.64 -13.54
CA GLN A 41 5.80 17.84 -12.81
C GLN A 41 6.46 17.83 -11.43
N PRO A 42 6.74 19.02 -10.85
CA PRO A 42 7.15 19.13 -9.47
C PRO A 42 6.10 18.55 -8.52
N ILE A 43 6.61 17.95 -7.46
CA ILE A 43 5.83 17.40 -6.37
C ILE A 43 5.35 18.58 -5.50
N PHE A 44 4.03 18.67 -5.30
CA PHE A 44 3.42 19.71 -4.47
C PHE A 44 2.57 19.08 -3.38
N GLY A 45 2.91 19.40 -2.15
CA GLY A 45 2.21 18.90 -0.97
C GLY A 45 2.90 17.68 -0.36
N PRO A 46 2.36 17.19 0.77
CA PRO A 46 2.86 16.01 1.46
C PRO A 46 2.40 14.71 0.77
N PRO A 47 3.02 13.55 1.06
CA PRO A 47 2.75 12.27 0.38
C PRO A 47 1.26 11.90 0.23
N TYR A 48 0.44 12.20 1.25
CA TYR A 48 -0.99 11.90 1.26
C TYR A 48 -1.82 12.73 0.26
N THR A 49 -1.27 13.78 -0.38
CA THR A 49 -1.96 14.52 -1.46
C THR A 49 -1.75 13.90 -2.84
N HIS A 50 -0.94 12.86 -2.94
CA HIS A 50 -0.64 12.10 -4.15
C HIS A 50 -0.22 10.67 -3.78
N PRO A 51 -1.12 9.89 -3.15
CA PRO A 51 -0.76 8.60 -2.54
C PRO A 51 -0.52 7.48 -3.57
N SER A 52 -0.61 7.78 -4.87
CA SER A 52 -0.41 6.85 -5.95
C SER A 52 -0.04 7.58 -7.23
N ALA A 53 0.88 7.02 -8.02
CA ALA A 53 1.14 7.43 -9.40
C ALA A 53 0.35 6.62 -10.45
N SER A 54 -0.67 5.86 -10.04
CA SER A 54 -1.56 5.11 -10.95
C SER A 54 -2.62 5.99 -11.63
N THR A 55 -2.78 7.24 -11.19
CA THR A 55 -3.74 8.19 -11.76
C THR A 55 -3.11 9.57 -11.93
N GLY A 56 -3.59 10.32 -12.91
CA GLY A 56 -3.03 11.62 -13.30
C GLY A 56 -2.36 11.57 -14.67
N SER A 57 -2.04 12.76 -15.22
CA SER A 57 -1.45 12.87 -16.57
C SER A 57 0.05 13.16 -16.57
N HIS A 58 0.65 13.39 -15.40
CA HIS A 58 2.04 13.84 -15.27
C HIS A 58 2.88 12.97 -14.33
N GLN A 59 2.33 11.82 -13.95
CA GLN A 59 2.97 10.83 -13.12
C GLN A 59 2.56 9.44 -13.61
N ARG A 60 3.45 8.46 -13.46
CA ARG A 60 3.16 7.08 -13.82
C ARG A 60 3.99 6.13 -12.98
N THR A 61 3.34 5.14 -12.36
CA THR A 61 4.05 4.00 -11.79
C THR A 61 4.63 3.13 -12.91
N VAL A 62 5.97 3.00 -12.96
CA VAL A 62 6.66 2.16 -13.93
C VAL A 62 6.68 0.71 -13.45
N ARG A 63 7.02 0.49 -12.17
CA ARG A 63 6.98 -0.80 -11.48
C ARG A 63 6.96 -0.60 -9.98
N SER A 64 6.38 -1.54 -9.24
CA SER A 64 6.36 -1.55 -7.78
C SER A 64 6.40 -2.96 -7.22
N HIS A 65 6.89 -3.07 -5.98
CA HIS A 65 6.96 -4.31 -5.20
C HIS A 65 6.34 -4.09 -3.82
N PHE A 66 5.55 -5.06 -3.36
CA PHE A 66 4.96 -5.02 -2.03
C PHE A 66 5.92 -5.68 -1.03
N ILE A 67 6.43 -4.89 -0.10
CA ILE A 67 7.28 -5.36 1.00
C ILE A 67 6.42 -5.90 2.15
N GLY A 68 5.23 -5.32 2.36
CA GLY A 68 4.31 -5.77 3.40
C GLY A 68 4.78 -5.45 4.83
N ALA A 69 5.68 -4.49 4.97
CA ALA A 69 6.18 -4.00 6.25
C ALA A 69 6.64 -2.54 6.12
N LYS A 70 6.73 -1.83 7.25
CA LYS A 70 7.22 -0.43 7.32
C LYS A 70 8.74 -0.30 7.26
N SER A 71 9.47 -1.41 7.23
CA SER A 71 10.92 -1.43 7.12
C SER A 71 11.39 -2.72 6.44
N PRO A 72 12.58 -2.74 5.84
CA PRO A 72 13.13 -3.93 5.19
C PRO A 72 13.73 -4.96 6.16
N ARG A 73 13.48 -4.84 7.47
CA ARG A 73 14.13 -5.64 8.52
C ARG A 73 13.90 -7.16 8.39
N ASP A 74 12.71 -7.56 7.96
CA ASP A 74 12.29 -8.97 8.04
C ASP A 74 12.89 -9.83 6.92
N ASN A 75 13.15 -9.25 5.74
CA ASN A 75 13.87 -9.90 4.64
C ASN A 75 14.70 -8.87 3.85
N PRO A 76 15.88 -8.48 4.36
CA PRO A 76 16.78 -7.53 3.72
C PRO A 76 17.21 -7.94 2.31
N GLU A 77 17.47 -9.23 2.09
CA GLU A 77 17.90 -9.79 0.82
C GLU A 77 16.84 -9.61 -0.27
N HIS A 78 15.59 -9.98 0.02
CA HIS A 78 14.47 -9.76 -0.90
C HIS A 78 14.23 -8.29 -1.18
N PHE A 79 14.39 -7.41 -0.16
CA PHE A 79 14.30 -5.97 -0.36
C PHE A 79 15.37 -5.48 -1.35
N ILE A 80 16.63 -5.90 -1.20
CA ILE A 80 17.72 -5.54 -2.12
C ILE A 80 17.42 -6.06 -3.54
N GLU A 81 16.87 -7.27 -3.68
CA GLU A 81 16.46 -7.82 -4.98
C GLU A 81 15.34 -7.00 -5.62
N CYS A 82 14.35 -6.57 -4.84
CA CYS A 82 13.28 -5.69 -5.34
C CYS A 82 13.84 -4.36 -5.85
N VAL A 83 14.73 -3.71 -5.09
CA VAL A 83 15.36 -2.45 -5.51
C VAL A 83 16.21 -2.66 -6.78
N THR A 84 16.94 -3.77 -6.87
CA THR A 84 17.75 -4.11 -8.05
C THR A 84 16.87 -4.35 -9.29
N ASP A 85 15.72 -5.00 -9.13
CA ASP A 85 14.74 -5.17 -10.21
C ASP A 85 14.14 -3.83 -10.67
N LEU A 86 13.80 -2.92 -9.74
CA LEU A 86 13.34 -1.57 -10.09
C LEU A 86 14.40 -0.79 -10.88
N MET A 87 15.66 -0.88 -10.48
CA MET A 87 16.77 -0.26 -11.24
C MET A 87 16.93 -0.88 -12.63
N THR A 88 16.76 -2.20 -12.75
CA THR A 88 16.74 -2.89 -14.05
C THR A 88 15.61 -2.36 -14.93
N HIS A 89 14.44 -2.07 -14.36
CA HIS A 89 13.32 -1.47 -15.07
C HIS A 89 13.61 -0.04 -15.54
N TYR A 90 14.28 0.77 -14.71
CA TYR A 90 14.77 2.08 -15.12
C TYR A 90 15.75 1.98 -16.31
N GLN A 91 16.75 1.08 -16.24
CA GLN A 91 17.72 0.87 -17.33
C GLN A 91 17.05 0.41 -18.64
N LYS A 92 16.07 -0.49 -18.55
CA LYS A 92 15.25 -0.89 -19.71
C LYS A 92 14.50 0.32 -20.29
N HIS A 93 13.96 1.19 -19.44
CA HIS A 93 13.28 2.41 -19.87
C HIS A 93 14.23 3.36 -20.62
N LEU A 94 15.47 3.50 -20.17
CA LEU A 94 16.48 4.31 -20.86
C LEU A 94 16.88 3.73 -22.22
N THR A 95 16.91 2.41 -22.34
CA THR A 95 17.39 1.71 -23.55
C THR A 95 16.31 1.59 -24.63
N PHE A 96 15.08 1.26 -24.21
CA PHE A 96 13.98 0.91 -25.12
C PHE A 96 12.80 1.88 -25.06
N GLY A 97 12.77 2.78 -24.07
CA GLY A 97 11.71 3.75 -23.92
C GLY A 97 11.95 5.01 -24.75
N ASN A 98 10.87 5.74 -25.01
CA ASN A 98 10.92 7.05 -25.66
C ASN A 98 11.09 8.20 -24.65
N THR A 99 11.31 7.90 -23.37
CA THR A 99 11.48 8.92 -22.32
C THR A 99 12.80 8.72 -21.62
N HIS A 100 13.53 9.83 -21.47
CA HIS A 100 14.85 9.90 -20.86
C HIS A 100 14.79 10.89 -19.69
N GLY A 101 15.48 10.55 -18.60
CA GLY A 101 15.42 11.32 -17.38
C GLY A 101 16.42 10.84 -16.32
N PRO A 102 16.93 11.75 -15.47
CA PRO A 102 17.69 11.34 -14.30
C PRO A 102 16.82 10.55 -13.33
N ILE A 103 17.45 9.72 -12.52
CA ILE A 103 16.83 9.00 -11.42
C ILE A 103 17.25 9.61 -10.07
N ILE A 104 16.28 9.83 -9.20
CA ILE A 104 16.47 10.21 -7.80
C ILE A 104 16.03 9.03 -6.95
N ILE A 105 16.90 8.56 -6.06
CA ILE A 105 16.61 7.44 -5.17
C ILE A 105 16.33 8.00 -3.77
N ASN A 106 15.11 7.81 -3.27
CA ASN A 106 14.75 8.13 -1.89
C ASN A 106 14.95 6.89 -1.02
N SER A 107 15.81 6.97 0.01
CA SER A 107 16.14 5.86 0.90
C SER A 107 15.49 5.98 2.28
N PRO A 108 15.19 4.88 2.98
CA PRO A 108 14.69 4.95 4.35
C PRO A 108 15.73 5.53 5.30
N GLY A 109 15.26 6.16 6.38
CA GLY A 109 16.11 6.73 7.45
C GLY A 109 16.86 5.71 8.31
N TRP A 110 16.80 4.41 8.00
CA TRP A 110 17.45 3.37 8.77
C TRP A 110 18.91 3.18 8.37
N ILE A 111 19.79 3.90 9.04
CA ILE A 111 21.21 4.05 8.66
C ILE A 111 22.18 3.32 9.59
N ILE A 112 21.71 2.40 10.43
CA ILE A 112 22.53 1.65 11.39
C ILE A 112 22.25 0.14 11.31
N GLY A 113 23.21 -0.68 11.77
CA GLY A 113 23.06 -2.14 11.79
C GLY A 113 22.75 -2.69 10.40
N THR A 114 21.71 -3.51 10.30
CA THR A 114 21.24 -4.09 9.03
C THR A 114 20.82 -3.03 8.00
N GLY A 115 20.27 -1.89 8.43
CA GLY A 115 19.95 -0.78 7.52
C GLY A 115 21.18 -0.23 6.79
N LEU A 116 22.29 -0.07 7.52
CA LEU A 116 23.58 0.33 6.94
C LEU A 116 24.13 -0.73 5.97
N GLN A 117 23.97 -2.02 6.29
CA GLN A 117 24.38 -3.12 5.41
C GLN A 117 23.57 -3.13 4.09
N ILE A 118 22.26 -2.86 4.17
CA ILE A 118 21.41 -2.70 2.99
C ILE A 118 21.92 -1.55 2.13
N LEU A 119 22.12 -0.36 2.71
CA LEU A 119 22.53 0.83 1.97
C LEU A 119 23.91 0.66 1.31
N THR A 120 24.89 0.11 2.03
CA THR A 120 26.23 -0.17 1.48
C THR A 120 26.18 -1.19 0.33
N THR A 121 25.33 -2.23 0.45
CA THR A 121 25.11 -3.20 -0.62
C THR A 121 24.44 -2.56 -1.85
N LEU A 122 23.50 -1.64 -1.64
CA LEU A 122 22.84 -0.93 -2.75
C LEU A 122 23.79 0.05 -3.45
N ILE A 123 24.68 0.74 -2.71
CA ILE A 123 25.73 1.58 -3.32
C ILE A 123 26.60 0.76 -4.27
N ASP A 124 26.97 -0.47 -3.87
CA ASP A 124 27.74 -1.39 -4.69
C ASP A 124 26.98 -1.88 -5.94
N ARG A 125 25.69 -2.21 -5.80
CA ARG A 125 24.89 -2.81 -6.89
C ARG A 125 24.32 -1.83 -7.90
N LEU A 126 23.99 -0.60 -7.48
CA LEU A 126 23.14 0.29 -8.29
C LEU A 126 23.90 1.22 -9.24
N SER A 127 25.24 1.16 -9.28
CA SER A 127 26.06 2.01 -10.17
C SER A 127 25.70 3.49 -10.07
N LEU A 128 25.64 4.00 -8.83
CA LEU A 128 25.25 5.39 -8.56
C LEU A 128 26.31 6.38 -9.07
N THR A 129 25.89 7.58 -9.49
CA THR A 129 26.81 8.68 -9.83
C THR A 129 27.10 9.58 -8.63
N ASP A 130 26.13 9.70 -7.73
CA ASP A 130 26.13 10.63 -6.61
C ASP A 130 25.47 9.97 -5.39
N VAL A 131 26.07 10.16 -4.23
CA VAL A 131 25.55 9.75 -2.92
C VAL A 131 25.55 10.97 -2.02
N THR A 132 24.34 11.43 -1.68
CA THR A 132 24.13 12.56 -0.76
C THR A 132 23.66 12.03 0.57
N TYR A 133 24.35 12.39 1.65
CA TYR A 133 24.00 12.01 3.01
C TYR A 133 23.72 13.24 3.86
N THR A 134 22.51 13.32 4.41
CA THR A 134 22.09 14.45 5.24
C THR A 134 22.51 14.22 6.69
N THR A 135 23.48 14.98 7.19
CA THR A 135 23.99 14.88 8.56
C THR A 135 24.66 16.19 9.00
N ASP A 136 24.54 16.54 10.28
CA ASP A 136 25.33 17.62 10.89
C ASP A 136 26.73 17.14 11.30
N GLU A 137 26.87 15.85 11.62
CA GLU A 137 28.11 15.30 12.17
C GLU A 137 28.57 14.03 11.42
N PRO A 138 29.89 13.87 11.19
CA PRO A 138 30.45 12.60 10.77
C PRO A 138 30.15 11.51 11.80
N SER A 139 29.59 10.39 11.34
CA SER A 139 29.24 9.24 12.16
C SER A 139 29.85 7.94 11.60
N ARG A 140 29.78 6.84 12.37
CA ARG A 140 30.18 5.51 11.86
C ARG A 140 29.44 5.14 10.58
N SER A 141 28.17 5.52 10.46
CA SER A 141 27.36 5.28 9.26
C SER A 141 27.87 6.10 8.08
N HIS A 142 28.19 7.37 8.30
CA HIS A 142 28.78 8.23 7.27
C HIS A 142 30.10 7.66 6.73
N ASP A 143 31.00 7.22 7.61
CA ASP A 143 32.29 6.68 7.19
C ASP A 143 32.15 5.36 6.42
N ALA A 144 31.23 4.49 6.87
CA ALA A 144 30.92 3.25 6.17
C ALA A 144 30.30 3.48 4.79
N LEU A 145 29.36 4.42 4.65
CA LEU A 145 28.76 4.77 3.36
C LEU A 145 29.79 5.41 2.41
N ARG A 146 30.68 6.27 2.92
CA ARG A 146 31.77 6.84 2.13
C ARG A 146 32.76 5.78 1.68
N ALA A 147 33.12 4.84 2.56
CA ALA A 147 34.02 3.74 2.22
C ALA A 147 33.40 2.81 1.17
N ALA A 148 32.11 2.49 1.30
CA ALA A 148 31.37 1.72 0.29
C ALA A 148 31.36 2.43 -1.06
N ALA A 149 31.08 3.73 -1.09
CA ALA A 149 31.15 4.54 -2.30
C ALA A 149 32.56 4.51 -2.94
N ALA A 150 33.61 4.67 -2.14
CA ALA A 150 34.99 4.65 -2.62
C ALA A 150 35.45 3.28 -3.18
N ALA A 151 34.81 2.19 -2.76
CA ALA A 151 35.13 0.84 -3.22
C ALA A 151 34.53 0.50 -4.60
N VAL A 152 33.58 1.30 -5.10
CA VAL A 152 32.87 1.07 -6.36
C VAL A 152 33.58 1.78 -7.53
N SER A 153 33.51 1.18 -8.72
CA SER A 153 34.05 1.74 -9.97
C SER A 153 32.98 1.81 -11.07
N PRO A 154 32.71 2.97 -11.69
CA PRO A 154 33.30 4.28 -11.37
C PRO A 154 32.85 4.77 -9.99
N THR A 155 33.74 5.49 -9.30
CA THR A 155 33.48 5.95 -7.94
C THR A 155 32.42 7.06 -7.93
N PRO A 156 31.27 6.89 -7.25
CA PRO A 156 30.29 7.95 -7.08
C PRO A 156 30.85 9.15 -6.30
N ARG A 157 30.36 10.34 -6.61
CA ARG A 157 30.61 11.52 -5.78
C ARG A 157 29.87 11.38 -4.46
N PHE A 158 30.59 11.46 -3.34
CA PHE A 158 30.00 11.40 -2.00
C PHE A 158 29.97 12.80 -1.37
N GLN A 159 28.78 13.28 -1.01
CA GLN A 159 28.59 14.58 -0.37
C GLN A 159 27.78 14.44 0.92
N ALA A 160 28.28 15.05 2.00
CA ALA A 160 27.49 15.27 3.20
C ALA A 160 26.90 16.69 3.15
N ILE A 161 25.60 16.82 3.48
CA ILE A 161 24.92 18.11 3.57
C ILE A 161 24.25 18.26 4.94
N PRO A 162 24.21 19.46 5.52
CA PRO A 162 23.53 19.66 6.80
C PRO A 162 22.00 19.50 6.63
N PRO A 163 21.31 18.82 7.57
CA PRO A 163 19.85 18.82 7.63
C PRO A 163 19.31 20.24 7.58
N GLN A 164 18.25 20.40 6.79
CA GLN A 164 17.50 21.63 6.74
C GLN A 164 16.35 21.49 7.73
N PRO A 165 16.35 22.21 8.87
CA PRO A 165 15.22 22.15 9.77
C PRO A 165 14.00 22.71 9.03
N SER A 166 12.98 21.87 8.86
CA SER A 166 11.64 22.38 8.63
C SER A 166 11.34 23.24 9.85
N GLY A 167 11.30 24.58 9.72
CA GLY A 167 11.23 25.53 10.85
C GLY A 167 9.98 25.44 11.76
N THR A 168 9.28 24.31 11.74
CA THR A 168 8.12 23.96 12.55
C THR A 168 8.32 22.56 13.11
N VAL A 169 8.12 22.41 14.42
CA VAL A 169 8.04 21.09 15.07
C VAL A 169 6.96 20.25 14.36
N PRO A 170 7.22 19.00 13.98
CA PRO A 170 6.22 18.16 13.34
C PRO A 170 5.00 18.01 14.23
N THR A 171 3.82 18.40 13.74
CA THR A 171 2.56 18.26 14.48
C THR A 171 1.96 16.86 14.38
N ARG A 172 2.58 15.98 13.58
CA ARG A 172 2.11 14.61 13.29
C ARG A 172 3.28 13.64 13.30
N THR A 173 3.02 12.45 13.82
CA THR A 173 3.97 11.34 13.85
C THR A 173 4.05 10.65 12.48
N ALA A 174 5.08 9.82 12.29
CA ALA A 174 5.18 8.98 11.09
C ALA A 174 3.98 8.02 10.95
N ALA A 175 3.39 7.57 12.06
CA ALA A 175 2.19 6.74 12.04
C ALA A 175 0.98 7.50 11.50
N ASP A 176 0.77 8.74 11.95
CA ASP A 176 -0.30 9.60 11.44
C ASP A 176 -0.17 9.83 9.93
N PHE A 177 1.05 10.05 9.43
CA PHE A 177 1.28 10.19 7.99
C PHE A 177 0.92 8.94 7.19
N ARG A 178 1.28 7.74 7.70
CA ARG A 178 0.90 6.47 7.05
C ARG A 178 -0.60 6.27 7.03
N ASP A 179 -1.29 6.58 8.12
CA ASP A 179 -2.76 6.50 8.18
C ASP A 179 -3.42 7.47 7.19
N MET A 180 -2.99 8.74 7.18
CA MET A 180 -3.52 9.74 6.24
C MET A 180 -3.28 9.34 4.78
N GLN A 181 -2.10 8.82 4.47
CA GLN A 181 -1.74 8.39 3.12
C GLN A 181 -2.52 7.14 2.68
N THR A 182 -2.67 6.17 3.57
CA THR A 182 -3.45 4.95 3.30
C THR A 182 -4.93 5.27 3.12
N LEU A 183 -5.49 6.14 3.97
CA LEU A 183 -6.85 6.65 3.83
C LEU A 183 -7.03 7.36 2.47
N SER A 184 -6.13 8.29 2.16
CA SER A 184 -6.13 9.02 0.89
C SER A 184 -6.06 8.07 -0.32
N TYR A 185 -5.24 7.01 -0.23
CA TYR A 185 -5.11 5.99 -1.26
C TYR A 185 -6.44 5.27 -1.54
N PHE A 186 -7.13 4.79 -0.51
CA PHE A 186 -8.39 4.05 -0.68
C PHE A 186 -9.55 4.92 -1.18
N HIS A 187 -9.48 6.23 -0.94
CA HIS A 187 -10.45 7.22 -1.43
C HIS A 187 -10.07 7.87 -2.75
N LEU A 188 -8.93 7.52 -3.33
CA LEU A 188 -8.50 8.06 -4.61
C LEU A 188 -9.47 7.63 -5.71
N ALA A 189 -10.13 8.60 -6.34
CA ALA A 189 -11.16 8.37 -7.32
C ALA A 189 -10.59 7.78 -8.62
N ALA A 190 -11.46 7.17 -9.42
CA ALA A 190 -11.08 6.64 -10.73
C ALA A 190 -10.53 7.77 -11.62
N PRO A 191 -9.52 7.48 -12.46
CA PRO A 191 -8.97 8.49 -13.35
C PRO A 191 -10.05 9.00 -14.32
N THR A 192 -10.27 10.31 -14.31
CA THR A 192 -11.20 10.98 -15.23
C THR A 192 -10.43 11.37 -16.49
N GLN A 193 -10.90 10.91 -17.65
CA GLN A 193 -10.28 11.23 -18.94
C GLN A 193 -10.19 12.75 -19.14
N GLY A 194 -8.99 13.24 -19.44
CA GLY A 194 -8.72 14.67 -19.66
C GLY A 194 -8.53 15.51 -18.39
N SER A 195 -8.70 14.93 -17.19
CA SER A 195 -8.32 15.60 -15.95
C SER A 195 -6.81 15.49 -15.72
N ALA A 196 -6.15 16.63 -15.57
CA ALA A 196 -4.72 16.66 -15.22
C ALA A 196 -4.46 16.34 -13.75
N THR A 197 -5.47 16.48 -12.89
CA THR A 197 -5.36 16.35 -11.43
C THR A 197 -6.09 15.13 -10.91
N GLN A 198 -5.60 14.61 -9.79
CA GLN A 198 -6.27 13.58 -9.01
C GLN A 198 -7.50 14.14 -8.29
N SER A 199 -8.41 13.26 -7.91
CA SER A 199 -9.63 13.60 -7.15
C SER A 199 -9.94 12.49 -6.15
N TRP A 200 -10.74 12.80 -5.13
CA TRP A 200 -11.09 11.88 -4.06
C TRP A 200 -12.59 11.74 -3.92
N ASP A 201 -13.04 10.52 -3.64
CA ASP A 201 -14.39 10.23 -3.20
C ASP A 201 -14.45 10.37 -1.68
N ALA A 202 -15.38 11.16 -1.17
CA ALA A 202 -15.54 11.39 0.28
C ALA A 202 -16.56 10.44 0.93
N SER A 203 -17.14 9.50 0.16
CA SER A 203 -18.10 8.54 0.69
C SER A 203 -17.40 7.45 1.50
N PRO A 204 -17.93 7.09 2.69
CA PRO A 204 -17.33 6.06 3.53
C PRO A 204 -17.11 4.73 2.79
N LEU A 205 -16.02 4.02 3.09
CA LEU A 205 -15.70 2.74 2.44
C LEU A 205 -16.81 1.68 2.60
N THR A 206 -17.63 1.79 3.64
CA THR A 206 -18.82 0.96 3.87
C THR A 206 -19.85 1.06 2.73
N THR A 207 -19.95 2.21 2.05
CA THR A 207 -20.87 2.43 0.93
C THR A 207 -20.33 1.92 -0.41
N HIS A 208 -19.04 1.60 -0.47
CA HIS A 208 -18.40 1.07 -1.67
C HIS A 208 -18.76 -0.41 -1.86
N LYS A 209 -19.08 -0.77 -3.11
CA LYS A 209 -19.38 -2.17 -3.46
C LYS A 209 -18.06 -2.98 -3.52
N PRO A 210 -17.89 -4.03 -2.70
CA PRO A 210 -16.69 -4.85 -2.75
C PRO A 210 -16.66 -5.75 -3.98
N TYR A 211 -15.45 -6.12 -4.40
CA TYR A 211 -15.21 -7.28 -5.25
C TYR A 211 -15.41 -8.56 -4.43
N VAL A 212 -16.02 -9.57 -5.02
CA VAL A 212 -16.23 -10.88 -4.40
C VAL A 212 -15.32 -11.88 -5.09
N LEU A 213 -14.27 -12.30 -4.41
CA LEU A 213 -13.27 -13.23 -4.93
C LEU A 213 -13.56 -14.65 -4.43
N SER A 214 -13.89 -15.55 -5.34
CA SER A 214 -14.07 -16.98 -5.05
C SER A 214 -12.73 -17.66 -4.82
N TYR A 215 -12.63 -18.45 -3.76
CA TYR A 215 -11.53 -19.37 -3.50
C TYR A 215 -11.98 -20.84 -3.36
N ALA A 216 -13.22 -21.12 -3.80
CA ALA A 216 -13.72 -22.47 -3.93
C ALA A 216 -12.80 -23.31 -4.82
N ALA A 217 -12.63 -24.58 -4.46
CA ALA A 217 -11.83 -25.50 -5.26
C ALA A 217 -12.49 -25.71 -6.64
N ALA A 218 -11.68 -25.80 -7.69
CA ALA A 218 -12.14 -26.31 -8.98
C ALA A 218 -12.70 -27.72 -8.76
N ALA A 219 -13.94 -27.95 -9.20
CA ALA A 219 -14.52 -29.28 -9.20
C ALA A 219 -13.54 -30.23 -9.91
N THR A 220 -13.00 -31.20 -9.17
CA THR A 220 -12.10 -32.19 -9.75
C THR A 220 -12.85 -32.94 -10.84
N ALA A 221 -12.31 -32.96 -12.06
CA ALA A 221 -12.80 -33.77 -13.17
C ALA A 221 -12.83 -35.30 -12.86
N ALA A 222 -12.37 -35.71 -11.67
CA ALA A 222 -12.41 -37.07 -11.15
C ALA A 222 -13.80 -37.55 -10.67
N ALA A 223 -14.84 -36.69 -10.69
CA ALA A 223 -16.23 -37.11 -10.47
C ALA A 223 -16.95 -37.57 -11.76
N LYS A 224 -16.25 -37.69 -12.90
CA LYS A 224 -16.77 -38.40 -14.08
C LYS A 224 -16.66 -39.90 -13.88
N GLY A 225 -17.56 -40.43 -13.06
CA GLY A 225 -17.60 -41.86 -12.74
C GLY A 225 -18.93 -42.28 -12.12
N LYS A 226 -20.04 -41.72 -12.60
CA LYS A 226 -21.36 -42.36 -12.57
C LYS A 226 -22.30 -41.62 -13.50
N GLU A 227 -22.66 -42.31 -14.58
CA GLU A 227 -23.78 -41.97 -15.45
C GLU A 227 -25.06 -41.90 -14.59
N ASP A 228 -25.77 -40.77 -14.62
CA ASP A 228 -27.22 -40.80 -14.62
C ASP A 228 -27.79 -39.53 -15.29
N ASP A 229 -28.89 -39.73 -15.99
CA ASP A 229 -29.51 -38.81 -16.93
C ASP A 229 -30.05 -37.52 -16.29
N GLY A 230 -29.75 -36.37 -16.91
CA GLY A 230 -30.60 -35.19 -16.89
C GLY A 230 -30.34 -34.14 -15.80
N GLY A 231 -29.85 -32.96 -16.23
CA GLY A 231 -30.13 -31.67 -15.59
C GLY A 231 -28.94 -30.95 -14.96
N ALA A 232 -28.72 -29.73 -15.44
CA ALA A 232 -27.76 -28.70 -15.01
C ALA A 232 -26.27 -28.96 -15.35
N GLU A 233 -25.75 -28.15 -16.30
CA GLU A 233 -24.30 -27.95 -16.46
C GLU A 233 -23.72 -27.46 -15.13
N GLU A 234 -23.03 -28.35 -14.39
CA GLU A 234 -22.22 -27.97 -13.25
C GLU A 234 -21.12 -27.02 -13.72
N THR A 235 -21.34 -25.72 -13.51
CA THR A 235 -20.32 -24.69 -13.75
C THR A 235 -19.13 -24.98 -12.84
N ALA A 236 -18.03 -25.46 -13.42
CA ALA A 236 -16.76 -25.63 -12.74
C ALA A 236 -16.46 -24.36 -11.91
N SER A 237 -16.46 -24.51 -10.58
CA SER A 237 -16.19 -23.38 -9.69
C SER A 237 -14.75 -22.92 -9.90
N SER A 238 -14.56 -21.88 -10.70
CA SER A 238 -13.25 -21.29 -10.98
C SER A 238 -12.88 -20.41 -9.79
N ARG A 239 -11.79 -20.74 -9.10
CA ARG A 239 -11.15 -19.80 -8.17
C ARG A 239 -10.76 -18.51 -8.92
N ASP A 240 -10.71 -17.39 -8.21
CA ASP A 240 -10.32 -16.07 -8.76
C ASP A 240 -8.86 -15.70 -8.44
N PHE A 241 -8.22 -16.40 -7.50
CA PHE A 241 -6.80 -16.24 -7.15
C PHE A 241 -6.20 -17.58 -6.71
N LEU A 242 -4.87 -17.64 -6.66
CA LEU A 242 -4.12 -18.87 -6.42
C LEU A 242 -4.15 -19.24 -4.93
N ALA A 243 -3.68 -18.32 -4.09
CA ALA A 243 -3.56 -18.46 -2.64
C ALA A 243 -3.29 -17.12 -1.96
N VAL A 244 -3.51 -17.06 -0.64
CA VAL A 244 -3.01 -16.01 0.26
C VAL A 244 -1.55 -16.31 0.63
N MET A 245 -0.72 -15.29 0.67
CA MET A 245 0.69 -15.41 1.03
C MET A 245 1.02 -14.49 2.21
N PRO A 246 1.14 -15.02 3.44
CA PRO A 246 1.63 -14.22 4.57
C PRO A 246 3.13 -13.97 4.41
N LEU A 247 3.54 -12.70 4.42
CA LEU A 247 4.94 -12.28 4.52
C LEU A 247 5.31 -12.07 5.98
N GLY A 248 6.58 -12.32 6.33
CA GLY A 248 7.11 -12.10 7.67
C GLY A 248 7.04 -13.36 8.54
N GLU A 249 6.45 -13.24 9.71
CA GLU A 249 6.34 -14.34 10.68
C GLU A 249 5.32 -15.39 10.20
N ALA A 250 5.64 -16.67 10.41
CA ALA A 250 4.71 -17.75 10.10
C ALA A 250 3.42 -17.63 10.91
N LEU A 251 2.31 -17.41 10.21
CA LEU A 251 0.98 -17.46 10.80
C LEU A 251 0.50 -18.91 10.92
N GLY A 252 -0.10 -19.22 12.07
CA GLY A 252 -0.82 -20.47 12.25
C GLY A 252 -2.01 -20.54 11.27
N PRO A 253 -2.31 -21.72 10.68
CA PRO A 253 -3.43 -21.88 9.75
C PRO A 253 -4.77 -21.41 10.33
N ASP A 254 -4.97 -21.59 11.63
CA ASP A 254 -6.19 -21.21 12.35
C ASP A 254 -6.32 -19.69 12.58
N THR A 255 -5.20 -18.97 12.56
CA THR A 255 -5.17 -17.52 12.76
C THR A 255 -5.31 -16.72 11.47
N LEU A 256 -5.06 -17.33 10.31
CA LEU A 256 -4.99 -16.63 9.03
C LEU A 256 -6.28 -15.89 8.72
N ALA A 257 -7.45 -16.52 8.90
CA ALA A 257 -8.73 -15.89 8.61
C ALA A 257 -8.98 -14.65 9.48
N ALA A 258 -8.58 -14.71 10.76
CA ALA A 258 -8.73 -13.60 11.70
C ALA A 258 -7.80 -12.43 11.34
N VAL A 259 -6.54 -12.70 10.98
CA VAL A 259 -5.58 -11.67 10.57
C VAL A 259 -5.95 -11.09 9.20
N LEU A 260 -6.41 -11.92 8.27
CA LEU A 260 -6.80 -11.49 6.93
C LEU A 260 -8.03 -10.58 6.96
N ASN A 261 -8.98 -10.82 7.87
CA ASN A 261 -10.20 -10.02 7.96
C ASN A 261 -9.89 -8.61 8.48
N GLY A 262 -10.14 -7.60 7.64
CA GLY A 262 -9.82 -6.20 7.93
C GLY A 262 -8.40 -5.78 7.54
N ALA A 263 -7.57 -6.68 6.99
CA ALA A 263 -6.20 -6.36 6.61
C ALA A 263 -6.08 -5.70 5.23
N VAL A 264 -5.03 -4.89 5.07
CA VAL A 264 -4.55 -4.44 3.77
C VAL A 264 -3.65 -5.52 3.17
N VAL A 265 -3.94 -5.91 1.93
CA VAL A 265 -3.20 -6.93 1.17
C VAL A 265 -2.69 -6.35 -0.14
N GLY A 266 -1.55 -6.83 -0.61
CA GLY A 266 -1.07 -6.59 -1.97
C GLY A 266 -1.66 -7.61 -2.94
N ILE A 267 -2.25 -7.14 -4.03
CA ILE A 267 -2.63 -8.00 -5.16
C ILE A 267 -1.41 -8.15 -6.06
N VAL A 268 -0.77 -9.31 -6.04
CA VAL A 268 0.49 -9.57 -6.76
C VAL A 268 0.24 -10.51 -7.93
N ALA A 269 0.71 -10.10 -9.11
CA ALA A 269 0.62 -10.87 -10.34
C ALA A 269 1.95 -11.56 -10.66
N LEU A 270 1.88 -12.84 -10.99
CA LEU A 270 3.01 -13.68 -11.40
C LEU A 270 3.14 -13.75 -12.93
N SER A 271 4.38 -13.71 -13.41
CA SER A 271 4.72 -13.87 -14.82
C SER A 271 4.19 -15.21 -15.37
N PRO A 272 3.73 -15.29 -16.63
CA PRO A 272 3.31 -16.55 -17.27
C PRO A 272 4.38 -17.65 -17.26
N THR A 273 5.66 -17.27 -17.23
CA THR A 273 6.79 -18.21 -17.16
C THR A 273 6.97 -18.82 -15.77
N THR A 274 6.32 -18.25 -14.76
CA THR A 274 6.28 -18.81 -13.40
C THR A 274 5.43 -20.07 -13.45
N THR A 275 6.07 -21.23 -13.42
CA THR A 275 5.37 -22.51 -13.59
C THR A 275 4.62 -22.88 -12.31
N THR A 276 3.34 -22.53 -12.23
CA THR A 276 2.43 -22.97 -11.16
C THR A 276 1.63 -24.19 -11.63
N THR A 277 2.28 -25.36 -11.74
CA THR A 277 1.58 -26.60 -12.08
C THR A 277 0.75 -27.08 -10.89
N THR A 278 -0.57 -26.87 -10.95
CA THR A 278 -1.53 -27.57 -10.09
C THR A 278 -1.82 -28.96 -10.65
N THR A 279 -0.96 -29.93 -10.37
CA THR A 279 -1.33 -31.35 -10.44
C THR A 279 -1.92 -31.77 -9.09
N THR A 280 -2.99 -32.56 -9.15
CA THR A 280 -3.79 -33.14 -8.04
C THR A 280 -3.03 -34.16 -7.18
N SER A 281 -1.73 -33.96 -7.02
CA SER A 281 -0.87 -34.70 -6.11
C SER A 281 0.18 -33.70 -5.64
N SER A 282 0.02 -33.24 -4.40
CA SER A 282 1.00 -32.55 -3.57
C SER A 282 2.36 -32.26 -4.22
N THR A 283 2.54 -31.03 -4.73
CA THR A 283 3.79 -30.21 -4.72
C THR A 283 3.73 -29.20 -5.87
N THR A 284 3.62 -27.91 -5.55
CA THR A 284 3.81 -26.78 -6.46
C THR A 284 5.29 -26.40 -6.48
N HIS A 285 5.92 -26.30 -7.65
CA HIS A 285 7.29 -25.78 -7.78
C HIS A 285 7.31 -24.24 -7.93
N LEU A 286 6.88 -23.53 -6.87
CA LEU A 286 7.76 -22.50 -6.31
C LEU A 286 8.66 -23.35 -5.41
N ASN A 287 9.91 -23.65 -5.78
CA ASN A 287 10.68 -24.86 -5.35
C ASN A 287 10.66 -25.25 -3.84
N THR A 288 10.12 -24.42 -2.96
CA THR A 288 10.03 -24.57 -1.51
C THR A 288 8.63 -24.33 -0.90
N THR A 289 7.53 -24.22 -1.66
CA THR A 289 6.19 -23.89 -1.09
C THR A 289 5.06 -24.81 -1.56
N THR A 290 4.07 -25.01 -0.70
CA THR A 290 2.85 -25.80 -0.96
C THR A 290 1.60 -24.98 -0.65
N ILE A 291 0.53 -25.19 -1.42
CA ILE A 291 -0.78 -24.60 -1.15
C ILE A 291 -1.51 -25.50 -0.15
N LEU A 292 -1.73 -24.98 1.06
CA LEU A 292 -2.57 -25.58 2.09
C LEU A 292 -3.90 -24.82 2.17
N ARG A 293 -4.83 -25.33 2.99
CA ARG A 293 -6.11 -24.66 3.26
C ARG A 293 -6.34 -24.52 4.75
N THR A 294 -6.93 -23.40 5.17
CA THR A 294 -7.28 -23.19 6.58
C THR A 294 -8.34 -24.22 7.01
N PRO A 295 -8.30 -24.75 8.25
CA PRO A 295 -9.20 -25.82 8.65
C PRO A 295 -10.69 -25.42 8.68
N ALA A 296 -11.01 -24.20 9.10
CA ALA A 296 -12.38 -23.74 9.28
C ALA A 296 -12.96 -23.07 8.01
N GLU A 297 -12.23 -22.11 7.44
CA GLU A 297 -12.72 -21.29 6.32
C GLU A 297 -12.31 -21.84 4.95
N ASN A 298 -11.44 -22.86 4.91
CA ASN A 298 -10.96 -23.49 3.68
C ASN A 298 -10.24 -22.51 2.72
N ILE A 299 -9.62 -21.46 3.27
CA ILE A 299 -8.90 -20.43 2.52
C ILE A 299 -7.57 -21.01 2.01
N PRO A 300 -7.25 -20.95 0.71
CA PRO A 300 -5.98 -21.41 0.19
C PRO A 300 -4.86 -20.44 0.61
N PHE A 301 -3.77 -20.98 1.15
CA PHE A 301 -2.59 -20.18 1.54
C PHE A 301 -1.28 -20.91 1.24
N LEU A 302 -0.20 -20.15 1.04
CA LEU A 302 1.14 -20.69 0.83
C LEU A 302 1.80 -21.00 2.17
N ALA A 303 2.37 -22.20 2.26
CA ALA A 303 3.17 -22.65 3.39
C ALA A 303 4.52 -23.22 2.92
N PRO A 304 5.57 -23.19 3.76
CA PRO A 304 6.82 -23.87 3.45
C PRO A 304 6.60 -25.36 3.17
N ALA A 305 7.25 -25.88 2.13
CA ALA A 305 7.17 -27.30 1.80
C ALA A 305 7.85 -28.13 2.90
N PRO A 306 7.28 -29.27 3.30
CA PRO A 306 7.92 -30.15 4.27
C PRO A 306 9.26 -30.66 3.71
N ALA A 307 10.36 -30.42 4.42
CA ALA A 307 11.68 -30.88 4.01
C ALA A 307 11.72 -32.42 3.98
N VAL A 308 11.91 -33.00 2.79
CA VAL A 308 12.03 -34.46 2.64
C VAL A 308 13.29 -34.93 3.37
N GLY A 309 13.12 -35.76 4.42
CA GLY A 309 14.21 -36.42 5.13
C GLY A 309 14.76 -35.70 6.37
N ALA A 310 14.23 -34.54 6.76
CA ALA A 310 14.65 -33.82 7.97
C ALA A 310 13.75 -34.18 9.18
N ALA A 311 13.84 -35.42 9.65
CA ALA A 311 13.36 -35.74 11.00
C ALA A 311 14.26 -34.99 12.00
N GLY A 312 13.80 -33.81 12.48
CA GLY A 312 14.44 -33.08 13.58
C GLY A 312 15.28 -31.85 13.24
N ARG A 313 15.18 -31.27 12.03
CA ARG A 313 15.65 -29.88 11.78
C ARG A 313 14.45 -28.99 11.49
N HIS A 314 14.32 -27.90 12.23
CA HIS A 314 13.30 -26.87 12.00
C HIS A 314 13.35 -26.45 10.53
N ALA A 315 12.38 -26.90 9.73
CA ALA A 315 12.16 -26.36 8.39
C ALA A 315 12.01 -24.85 8.54
N ALA A 316 12.64 -24.07 7.64
CA ALA A 316 12.62 -22.61 7.72
C ALA A 316 11.18 -22.13 7.92
N ALA A 317 10.91 -21.52 9.07
CA ALA A 317 9.60 -21.00 9.44
C ALA A 317 9.24 -19.74 8.62
N HIS A 318 10.09 -19.34 7.68
CA HIS A 318 9.88 -18.16 6.85
C HIS A 318 9.58 -18.57 5.41
N LEU A 319 8.51 -18.00 4.87
CA LEU A 319 8.10 -18.18 3.49
C LEU A 319 8.87 -17.18 2.63
N GLU A 320 9.63 -17.66 1.66
CA GLU A 320 10.34 -16.77 0.74
C GLU A 320 9.34 -16.03 -0.16
N PRO A 321 9.39 -14.69 -0.24
CA PRO A 321 8.59 -13.90 -1.17
C PRO A 321 8.78 -14.35 -2.64
N PRO A 322 7.80 -14.06 -3.52
CA PRO A 322 8.00 -14.35 -4.94
C PRO A 322 9.13 -13.48 -5.50
N SER A 323 9.90 -14.05 -6.43
CA SER A 323 11.01 -13.33 -7.08
C SER A 323 10.52 -12.00 -7.68
N PRO A 324 11.21 -10.87 -7.42
CA PRO A 324 10.85 -9.57 -7.99
C PRO A 324 10.90 -9.54 -9.51
N GLN A 325 11.73 -10.38 -10.13
CA GLN A 325 11.86 -10.43 -11.59
C GLN A 325 10.63 -11.07 -12.25
N THR A 326 9.97 -12.00 -11.56
CA THR A 326 8.82 -12.75 -12.08
C THR A 326 7.49 -12.37 -11.42
N SER A 327 7.48 -11.38 -10.54
CA SER A 327 6.26 -10.89 -9.90
C SER A 327 6.22 -9.36 -9.87
N HIS A 328 5.02 -8.80 -9.78
CA HIS A 328 4.85 -7.36 -9.56
C HIS A 328 3.57 -7.08 -8.81
N LEU A 329 3.54 -5.96 -8.10
CA LEU A 329 2.35 -5.47 -7.43
C LEU A 329 1.41 -4.80 -8.43
N VAL A 330 0.13 -5.19 -8.40
CA VAL A 330 -0.94 -4.54 -9.17
C VAL A 330 -1.49 -3.34 -8.39
N CYS A 331 -1.95 -3.59 -7.16
CA CYS A 331 -2.41 -2.55 -6.23
C CYS A 331 -2.54 -3.12 -4.81
N LEU A 332 -2.74 -2.23 -3.83
CA LEU A 332 -3.20 -2.66 -2.51
C LEU A 332 -4.73 -2.71 -2.47
N ALA A 333 -5.25 -3.59 -1.62
CA ALA A 333 -6.67 -3.77 -1.40
C ALA A 333 -6.96 -4.02 0.08
N LEU A 334 -8.17 -3.68 0.52
CA LEU A 334 -8.63 -3.92 1.89
C LEU A 334 -9.58 -5.13 1.89
N VAL A 335 -9.26 -6.15 2.66
CA VAL A 335 -10.17 -7.27 2.88
C VAL A 335 -11.24 -6.82 3.87
N ARG A 336 -12.45 -6.61 3.36
CA ARG A 336 -13.61 -6.18 4.15
C ARG A 336 -14.23 -7.33 4.94
N GLY A 337 -14.14 -8.55 4.43
CA GLY A 337 -14.77 -9.70 5.06
C GLY A 337 -14.45 -11.03 4.42
N VAL A 338 -14.56 -12.09 5.21
CA VAL A 338 -14.40 -13.48 4.80
C VAL A 338 -15.77 -14.18 4.87
N ASP A 339 -16.32 -14.59 3.73
CA ASP A 339 -17.53 -15.42 3.65
C ASP A 339 -17.11 -16.88 3.47
N ALA A 340 -16.89 -17.57 4.60
CA ALA A 340 -16.48 -18.97 4.62
C ALA A 340 -17.53 -19.92 4.02
N ALA A 341 -18.83 -19.59 4.18
CA ALA A 341 -19.93 -20.40 3.69
C ALA A 341 -19.95 -20.43 2.15
N ARG A 342 -19.76 -19.27 1.51
CA ARG A 342 -19.66 -19.16 0.05
C ARG A 342 -18.26 -19.36 -0.49
N ARG A 343 -17.26 -19.53 0.39
CA ARG A 343 -15.84 -19.59 0.06
C ARG A 343 -15.40 -18.39 -0.79
N ALA A 344 -15.73 -17.20 -0.30
CA ALA A 344 -15.47 -15.93 -0.97
C ALA A 344 -14.83 -14.88 -0.04
N LEU A 345 -13.98 -14.01 -0.60
CA LEU A 345 -13.44 -12.83 0.07
C LEU A 345 -14.12 -11.58 -0.48
N HIS A 346 -14.53 -10.68 0.41
CA HIS A 346 -15.01 -9.35 0.03
C HIS A 346 -13.85 -8.37 0.11
N VAL A 347 -13.46 -7.81 -1.02
CA VAL A 347 -12.25 -6.99 -1.16
C VAL A 347 -12.61 -5.62 -1.72
N LEU A 348 -12.13 -4.57 -1.07
CA LEU A 348 -12.25 -3.19 -1.54
C LEU A 348 -10.94 -2.80 -2.23
N VAL A 349 -11.05 -2.50 -3.52
CA VAL A 349 -9.94 -1.96 -4.33
C VAL A 349 -10.21 -0.47 -4.53
N PRO A 350 -9.21 0.41 -4.36
CA PRO A 350 -9.40 1.83 -4.63
C PRO A 350 -9.97 2.08 -6.03
N PRO A 351 -10.92 3.02 -6.20
CA PRO A 351 -11.47 3.34 -7.52
C PRO A 351 -10.39 3.69 -8.56
N ALA A 352 -9.33 4.37 -8.12
CA ALA A 352 -8.12 4.66 -8.90
C ALA A 352 -7.49 3.42 -9.56
N CYS A 353 -7.51 2.28 -8.88
CA CYS A 353 -6.89 1.02 -9.32
C CYS A 353 -7.87 0.06 -9.99
N ALA A 354 -9.14 0.45 -10.17
CA ALA A 354 -10.17 -0.44 -10.73
C ALA A 354 -9.85 -0.92 -12.16
N HIS A 355 -9.15 -0.10 -12.95
CA HIS A 355 -8.73 -0.47 -14.30
C HIS A 355 -7.62 -1.54 -14.28
N LEU A 356 -6.68 -1.46 -13.33
CA LEU A 356 -5.57 -2.40 -13.18
C LEU A 356 -6.04 -3.81 -12.84
N VAL A 357 -7.09 -3.93 -12.01
CA VAL A 357 -7.68 -5.22 -11.66
C VAL A 357 -8.67 -5.75 -12.71
N ALA A 358 -9.09 -4.92 -13.66
CA ALA A 358 -9.99 -5.31 -14.74
C ALA A 358 -9.26 -5.85 -15.99
N GLU A 359 -7.94 -5.64 -16.08
CA GLU A 359 -7.11 -6.16 -17.18
C GLU A 359 -6.85 -7.66 -17.00
N GLU A 360 -7.61 -8.46 -17.76
CA GLU A 360 -7.63 -9.93 -17.71
C GLU A 360 -6.26 -10.57 -18.06
N GLU A 361 -5.42 -9.87 -18.83
CA GLU A 361 -4.05 -10.31 -19.13
C GLU A 361 -3.14 -10.25 -17.89
N GLN A 362 -3.41 -9.30 -16.99
CA GLN A 362 -2.63 -9.04 -15.78
C GLN A 362 -2.93 -10.05 -14.66
N LEU A 363 -4.21 -10.43 -14.50
CA LEU A 363 -4.70 -11.21 -13.34
C LEU A 363 -5.39 -12.51 -13.76
N ALA A 364 -4.58 -13.52 -14.09
CA ALA A 364 -5.09 -14.88 -14.21
C ALA A 364 -5.18 -15.55 -12.82
N PRO A 365 -6.24 -16.31 -12.50
CA PRO A 365 -6.42 -16.89 -11.17
C PRO A 365 -5.25 -17.75 -10.70
N GLU A 366 -4.64 -18.53 -11.60
CA GLU A 366 -3.49 -19.38 -11.31
C GLU A 366 -2.17 -18.61 -11.10
N ARG A 367 -2.16 -17.30 -11.38
CA ARG A 367 -1.00 -16.41 -11.28
C ARG A 367 -1.25 -15.19 -10.39
N THR A 368 -2.31 -15.19 -9.60
CA THR A 368 -2.67 -14.08 -8.71
C THR A 368 -2.51 -14.49 -7.26
N LEU A 369 -1.68 -13.77 -6.50
CA LEU A 369 -1.51 -13.94 -5.07
C LEU A 369 -2.12 -12.76 -4.31
N LEU A 370 -2.74 -13.05 -3.17
CA LEU A 370 -3.10 -12.04 -2.19
C LEU A 370 -2.04 -12.05 -1.09
N VAL A 371 -1.13 -11.08 -1.12
CA VAL A 371 0.01 -11.01 -0.23
C VAL A 371 -0.37 -10.21 1.02
N LEU A 372 -0.29 -10.85 2.18
CA LEU A 372 -0.60 -10.27 3.48
C LEU A 372 0.70 -9.84 4.16
N GLY A 373 0.87 -8.53 4.36
CA GLY A 373 2.03 -7.99 5.09
C GLY A 373 1.77 -7.92 6.59
N THR A 374 2.47 -8.72 7.40
CA THR A 374 2.28 -8.71 8.87
C THR A 374 2.92 -7.51 9.56
N GLY A 375 3.82 -6.79 8.87
CA GLY A 375 4.50 -5.59 9.40
C GLY A 375 3.77 -4.28 9.10
N MET A 376 2.54 -4.35 8.59
CA MET A 376 1.69 -3.22 8.23
C MET A 376 0.91 -2.68 9.44
N ASP A 377 0.60 -1.38 9.43
CA ASP A 377 -0.35 -0.83 10.38
C ASP A 377 -1.77 -1.30 10.04
N THR A 378 -2.53 -1.69 11.06
CA THR A 378 -3.96 -1.97 10.90
C THR A 378 -4.71 -0.69 10.51
N PRO A 379 -5.59 -0.72 9.50
CA PRO A 379 -6.31 0.46 9.02
C PRO A 379 -7.47 0.84 9.96
N GLY A 380 -7.14 1.22 11.20
CA GLY A 380 -8.11 1.55 12.26
C GLY A 380 -9.11 2.63 11.86
N TRP A 381 -8.64 3.60 11.07
CA TRP A 381 -9.44 4.69 10.50
C TRP A 381 -10.62 4.18 9.66
N ALA A 382 -10.47 3.05 8.97
CA ALA A 382 -11.52 2.51 8.11
C ALA A 382 -12.72 2.07 8.97
N TYR A 383 -12.46 1.41 10.10
CA TYR A 383 -13.51 0.90 11.00
C TYR A 383 -14.36 2.02 11.63
N LEU A 384 -13.76 3.19 11.85
CA LEU A 384 -14.40 4.35 12.49
C LEU A 384 -15.01 5.33 11.49
N GLU A 385 -14.74 5.16 10.19
CA GLU A 385 -15.11 6.12 9.16
C GLU A 385 -16.62 6.39 9.09
N GLU A 386 -17.45 5.34 9.06
CA GLU A 386 -18.92 5.51 9.01
C GLU A 386 -19.46 6.21 10.26
N LEU A 387 -18.88 5.90 11.42
CA LEU A 387 -19.25 6.56 12.68
C LEU A 387 -18.97 8.06 12.60
N HIS A 388 -17.77 8.45 12.17
CA HIS A 388 -17.41 9.86 11.99
C HIS A 388 -18.26 10.55 10.92
N ALA A 389 -18.58 9.87 9.81
CA ALA A 389 -19.45 10.39 8.78
C ALA A 389 -20.89 10.62 9.30
N ALA A 390 -21.43 9.68 10.07
CA ALA A 390 -22.75 9.81 10.70
C ALA A 390 -22.79 10.98 11.70
N GLU A 391 -21.75 11.14 12.52
CA GLU A 391 -21.64 12.28 13.42
C GLU A 391 -21.58 13.63 12.69
N ALA A 392 -20.79 13.72 11.62
CA ALA A 392 -20.69 14.92 10.79
C ALA A 392 -22.04 15.29 10.18
N ARG A 393 -22.78 14.32 9.63
CA ARG A 393 -24.16 14.50 9.13
C ARG A 393 -25.09 15.00 10.24
N ARG A 394 -24.97 14.48 11.48
CA ARG A 394 -25.76 14.93 12.64
C ARG A 394 -25.43 16.38 13.03
N ARG A 395 -24.16 16.76 13.05
CA ARG A 395 -23.72 18.14 13.35
C ARG A 395 -24.28 19.13 12.32
N ILE A 396 -24.22 18.79 11.03
CA ILE A 396 -24.79 19.61 9.94
C ILE A 396 -26.30 19.80 10.11
N ARG A 397 -27.06 18.72 10.40
CA ARG A 397 -28.51 18.80 10.63
C ARG A 397 -28.87 19.68 11.83
N LYS A 398 -28.13 19.57 12.95
CA LYS A 398 -28.33 20.42 14.14
C LYS A 398 -28.02 21.89 13.86
N GLY A 399 -26.94 22.19 13.12
CA GLY A 399 -26.58 23.55 12.72
C GLY A 399 -27.60 24.20 11.76
N ALA A 400 -28.18 23.41 10.86
CA ALA A 400 -29.27 23.86 9.98
C ALA A 400 -30.57 24.11 10.76
N GLY A 401 -30.90 23.27 11.75
CA GLY A 401 -32.05 23.47 12.64
C GLY A 401 -31.92 24.70 13.54
N ALA A 402 -30.72 25.02 14.03
CA ALA A 402 -30.46 26.21 14.84
C ALA A 402 -30.53 27.52 14.02
N ARG A 403 -30.10 27.50 12.75
CA ARG A 403 -30.25 28.64 11.82
C ARG A 403 -31.67 28.79 11.27
N GLY A 404 -32.48 27.73 11.25
CA GLY A 404 -33.89 27.77 10.84
C GLY A 404 -34.85 28.36 11.88
N GLY A 405 -34.40 28.56 13.13
CA GLY A 405 -35.19 29.15 14.21
C GLY A 405 -35.12 30.67 14.34
N SER A 406 -34.27 31.34 13.55
CA SER A 406 -34.15 32.80 13.53
C SER A 406 -33.95 33.29 12.11
N SER A 407 -34.94 34.04 11.63
CA SER A 407 -35.02 34.76 10.34
C SER A 407 -35.35 33.91 9.10
N SER A 408 -36.65 33.89 8.81
CA SER A 408 -37.12 34.00 7.43
C SER A 408 -36.68 35.35 6.86
N SER A 409 -35.69 35.35 5.96
CA SER A 409 -35.66 36.15 4.72
C SER A 409 -34.24 36.34 4.20
N VAL A 410 -34.17 36.34 2.87
CA VAL A 410 -33.05 36.68 1.99
C VAL A 410 -32.15 35.53 1.58
N ALA A 411 -32.16 35.34 0.27
CA ALA A 411 -31.66 34.24 -0.52
C ALA A 411 -30.13 34.30 -0.73
N ALA A 412 -29.62 33.10 -1.05
CA ALA A 412 -28.64 32.80 -2.09
C ALA A 412 -27.47 33.75 -2.40
N SER A 413 -26.31 33.11 -2.42
CA SER A 413 -25.06 33.45 -3.12
C SER A 413 -23.92 34.03 -2.27
N ALA A 414 -22.73 33.59 -2.65
CA ALA A 414 -21.40 34.00 -2.21
C ALA A 414 -20.88 33.44 -0.88
N ALA A 415 -19.89 32.53 -0.97
CA ALA A 415 -18.52 32.86 -0.57
C ALA A 415 -17.55 31.74 -1.02
N ALA A 416 -17.16 31.79 -2.29
CA ALA A 416 -15.76 31.61 -2.62
C ALA A 416 -15.07 32.96 -2.36
N ALA A 417 -13.77 32.91 -2.03
CA ALA A 417 -12.83 34.03 -1.81
C ALA A 417 -12.77 34.63 -0.39
N ALA A 418 -11.67 34.33 0.30
CA ALA A 418 -10.92 35.31 1.09
C ALA A 418 -9.45 34.85 1.19
N VAL A 419 -8.64 35.32 0.25
CA VAL A 419 -7.19 35.52 0.40
C VAL A 419 -6.99 37.03 0.40
N ALA A 420 -6.46 37.58 1.49
CA ALA A 420 -5.65 38.81 1.59
C ALA A 420 -5.52 39.15 3.08
N ASN A 421 -4.32 39.02 3.66
CA ASN A 421 -3.30 40.07 3.76
C ASN A 421 -3.60 41.01 4.93
N ASP A 422 -2.81 40.88 6.00
CA ASP A 422 -2.52 42.00 6.88
C ASP A 422 -1.02 42.04 7.13
N GLY A 423 -0.47 43.23 6.95
CA GLY A 423 0.96 43.52 7.00
C GLY A 423 1.19 44.81 7.77
N GLY A 424 2.18 44.77 8.67
CA GLY A 424 2.74 45.90 9.40
C GLY A 424 3.17 45.42 10.79
N GLY A 425 4.40 45.59 11.28
CA GLY A 425 5.56 46.34 10.81
C GLY A 425 6.32 46.89 12.03
N GLY A 426 7.61 46.54 12.16
CA GLY A 426 8.61 47.18 13.04
C GLY A 426 8.70 46.63 14.47
N GLY A 427 9.86 46.39 15.10
CA GLY A 427 11.26 46.54 14.71
C GLY A 427 12.14 46.57 15.97
N GLY A 428 13.37 46.02 15.88
CA GLY A 428 14.57 46.59 16.54
C GLY A 428 15.16 45.90 17.79
N GLY A 429 16.29 45.19 17.59
CA GLY A 429 17.53 45.19 18.41
C GLY A 429 17.53 44.42 19.74
N GLY A 430 18.58 43.70 20.17
CA GLY A 430 19.93 43.45 19.65
C GLY A 430 20.83 42.93 20.79
N GLY A 431 21.80 42.05 20.45
CA GLY A 431 22.99 41.66 21.26
C GLY A 431 22.74 40.73 22.46
N GLY A 432 23.53 39.72 22.79
CA GLY A 432 24.81 39.21 22.29
C GLY A 432 25.53 38.44 23.40
N GLY A 433 26.25 37.37 23.06
CA GLY A 433 27.48 36.95 23.76
C GLY A 433 27.43 35.76 24.75
N GLY A 434 28.19 34.72 24.39
CA GLY A 434 28.90 33.76 25.28
C GLY A 434 28.05 32.69 25.96
N ASP A 435 28.53 31.53 26.36
CA ASP A 435 29.81 30.80 26.22
C ASP A 435 29.53 29.42 26.87
N GLU A 436 30.41 28.47 26.58
CA GLU A 436 30.51 27.06 26.98
C GLU A 436 29.93 26.59 28.34
N GLY A 437 29.55 25.30 28.39
CA GLY A 437 29.41 24.56 29.64
C GLY A 437 28.54 23.30 29.55
N GLU A 438 29.18 22.15 29.41
CA GLU A 438 28.63 20.81 29.66
C GLU A 438 28.06 20.69 31.08
N GLU A 439 26.94 19.98 31.26
CA GLU A 439 26.80 18.90 32.27
C GLU A 439 25.39 18.27 32.18
N GLU A 440 25.39 16.94 32.34
CA GLU A 440 24.24 16.06 32.44
C GLU A 440 23.42 16.41 33.68
N ASP A 441 22.09 16.46 33.56
CA ASP A 441 21.19 16.18 34.70
C ASP A 441 19.84 15.65 34.19
N ASP A 442 19.54 14.42 34.63
CA ASP A 442 18.24 13.77 34.59
C ASP A 442 17.23 14.60 35.42
N GLU A 443 16.33 15.31 34.76
CA GLU A 443 15.19 15.93 35.45
C GLU A 443 13.86 15.39 34.91
N MET A 444 13.24 14.53 35.73
CA MET A 444 11.87 14.05 35.58
C MET A 444 10.89 15.23 35.56
N VAL A 445 10.31 15.52 34.39
CA VAL A 445 9.19 16.46 34.29
C VAL A 445 7.88 15.69 34.40
N ALA A 446 7.14 16.05 35.45
CA ALA A 446 5.87 15.48 35.85
C ALA A 446 4.85 15.41 34.71
N ALA A 447 4.21 14.24 34.59
CA ALA A 447 3.02 14.04 33.78
C ALA A 447 1.93 15.03 34.23
N ALA A 448 1.45 15.84 33.30
CA ALA A 448 0.17 16.51 33.47
C ALA A 448 -0.92 15.47 33.25
N ASP A 449 -1.58 15.09 34.34
CA ASP A 449 -2.77 14.26 34.35
C ASP A 449 -3.83 14.86 33.41
N VAL A 450 -4.14 14.14 32.34
CA VAL A 450 -5.36 14.33 31.57
C VAL A 450 -6.31 13.25 32.03
N ASP A 451 -7.20 13.60 32.97
CA ASP A 451 -8.37 12.82 33.33
C ASP A 451 -9.20 12.55 32.07
N VAL A 452 -9.19 11.29 31.61
CA VAL A 452 -10.20 10.76 30.70
C VAL A 452 -10.87 9.57 31.38
N ASP A 453 -11.51 9.85 32.52
CA ASP A 453 -12.59 9.01 33.02
C ASP A 453 -13.84 9.28 32.17
N VAL A 454 -13.99 8.51 31.09
CA VAL A 454 -15.32 8.13 30.62
C VAL A 454 -15.27 6.67 30.17
N ASP A 455 -15.38 5.76 31.15
CA ASP A 455 -15.91 4.43 30.92
C ASP A 455 -17.32 4.56 30.34
N VAL A 456 -17.42 4.60 29.02
CA VAL A 456 -18.65 4.23 28.33
C VAL A 456 -18.49 2.77 27.97
N ASP A 457 -19.17 1.90 28.71
CA ASP A 457 -19.51 0.54 28.28
C ASP A 457 -20.28 0.65 26.96
N VAL A 458 -19.56 0.61 25.84
CA VAL A 458 -20.14 0.55 24.49
C VAL A 458 -20.21 -0.92 24.11
N ASP A 459 -21.45 -1.41 24.04
CA ASP A 459 -21.82 -2.76 23.65
C ASP A 459 -21.08 -3.18 22.36
N VAL A 460 -20.27 -4.25 22.44
CA VAL A 460 -19.41 -4.76 21.37
C VAL A 460 -20.24 -5.24 20.15
N ALA A 461 -21.56 -5.37 20.30
CA ALA A 461 -22.48 -5.87 19.29
C ALA A 461 -22.74 -4.91 18.11
N GLU A 462 -22.48 -3.60 18.22
CA GLU A 462 -22.82 -2.61 17.16
C GLU A 462 -21.60 -2.05 16.39
N ARG A 463 -20.58 -2.89 16.14
CA ARG A 463 -19.56 -2.57 15.12
C ARG A 463 -19.97 -3.17 13.78
N PRO A 464 -20.42 -2.39 12.78
CA PRO A 464 -20.81 -2.91 11.46
C PRO A 464 -19.64 -3.52 10.65
N TRP A 465 -18.41 -3.45 11.18
CA TRP A 465 -17.18 -3.86 10.50
C TRP A 465 -16.72 -5.29 10.81
N VAL A 466 -17.10 -5.87 11.95
CA VAL A 466 -16.69 -7.23 12.33
C VAL A 466 -17.94 -8.09 12.45
N GLN A 467 -18.61 -8.30 11.32
CA GLN A 467 -19.65 -9.32 11.24
C GLN A 467 -19.04 -10.55 10.59
N LYS A 468 -18.86 -11.61 11.40
CA LYS A 468 -18.89 -12.96 10.87
C LYS A 468 -20.28 -13.12 10.25
N MET A 469 -20.35 -13.15 8.92
CA MET A 469 -21.60 -13.32 8.19
C MET A 469 -22.15 -14.72 8.49
N GLU A 470 -23.08 -14.81 9.43
CA GLU A 470 -23.92 -16.00 9.61
C GLU A 470 -25.14 -15.87 8.71
N GLY A 471 -25.34 -16.87 7.86
CA GLY A 471 -26.25 -16.78 6.71
C GLY A 471 -27.72 -16.63 7.09
N GLY A 472 -28.46 -15.87 6.28
CA GLY A 472 -29.92 -15.80 6.36
C GLY A 472 -30.57 -15.40 5.04
N GLY A 473 -31.44 -16.27 4.54
CA GLY A 473 -32.68 -15.91 3.82
C GLY A 473 -32.59 -15.63 2.32
N GLY A 474 -32.97 -16.62 1.52
CA GLY A 474 -33.14 -16.50 0.06
C GLY A 474 -34.37 -15.69 -0.35
N GLY A 475 -34.32 -15.24 -1.61
CA GLY A 475 -35.44 -14.71 -2.37
C GLY A 475 -35.20 -14.99 -3.84
N ASP A 476 -35.88 -16.00 -4.37
CA ASP A 476 -35.78 -16.46 -5.75
C ASP A 476 -36.36 -15.41 -6.72
N GLY A 477 -35.57 -15.05 -7.72
CA GLY A 477 -35.98 -14.24 -8.86
C GLY A 477 -35.25 -14.73 -10.11
N GLU A 478 -35.89 -15.63 -10.85
CA GLU A 478 -35.41 -16.20 -12.11
C GLU A 478 -35.41 -15.14 -13.22
N VAL A 479 -34.26 -14.88 -13.83
CA VAL A 479 -34.18 -14.19 -15.13
C VAL A 479 -33.26 -14.97 -16.05
N THR A 480 -33.86 -15.53 -17.09
CA THR A 480 -33.21 -16.24 -18.20
C THR A 480 -32.51 -15.24 -19.13
N GLY A 481 -31.27 -15.54 -19.53
CA GLY A 481 -30.50 -14.71 -20.47
C GLY A 481 -29.26 -15.43 -21.00
N ALA A 482 -29.22 -15.59 -22.32
CA ALA A 482 -28.38 -16.53 -23.07
C ALA A 482 -26.86 -16.24 -23.11
N MET A 483 -26.12 -17.34 -23.13
CA MET A 483 -24.80 -17.66 -23.70
C MET A 483 -23.81 -16.56 -24.11
N GLY A 484 -22.59 -16.73 -23.58
CA GLY A 484 -21.33 -16.48 -24.28
C GLY A 484 -20.67 -15.14 -23.98
N LYS A 485 -19.80 -15.07 -22.95
CA LYS A 485 -18.67 -14.13 -22.86
C LYS A 485 -17.72 -14.44 -21.69
N LYS A 486 -16.43 -14.22 -21.97
CA LYS A 486 -15.23 -14.40 -21.13
C LYS A 486 -15.32 -13.62 -19.82
N ARG A 487 -14.75 -14.16 -18.73
CA ARG A 487 -15.11 -13.86 -17.34
C ARG A 487 -14.19 -12.79 -16.72
N ARG A 488 -14.73 -11.58 -16.60
CA ARG A 488 -14.21 -10.48 -15.76
C ARG A 488 -14.36 -10.79 -14.27
N LEU A 489 -13.53 -10.17 -13.42
CA LEU A 489 -13.87 -9.95 -12.00
C LEU A 489 -15.25 -9.30 -11.93
N ARG A 490 -16.24 -10.02 -11.42
CA ARG A 490 -17.63 -9.59 -11.44
C ARG A 490 -17.89 -8.57 -10.33
N ARG A 491 -17.98 -7.29 -10.69
CA ARG A 491 -18.70 -6.30 -9.89
C ARG A 491 -20.20 -6.63 -9.99
N PHE A 492 -20.91 -6.78 -8.88
CA PHE A 492 -22.36 -7.00 -8.92
C PHE A 492 -23.03 -5.81 -9.64
N VAL A 493 -23.60 -6.09 -10.81
CA VAL A 493 -24.68 -5.28 -11.40
C VAL A 493 -25.96 -5.95 -10.93
N ASN A 494 -26.57 -5.36 -9.91
CA ASN A 494 -28.01 -5.36 -9.75
C ASN A 494 -28.44 -3.90 -9.76
#